data_AF-A0AB36S570-F1
#
_entry.id   AF-A0AB36S570-F1
#
_cell.length_a   1.000
_cell.length_b   1.000
_cell.length_c   1.000
_cell.angle_alpha   90.00
_cell.angle_beta   90.00
_cell.angle_gamma   90.00
#
_symmetry.space_group_name_H-M   'P 1'
#
loop_
_entity.id
_entity.type
_entity.pdbx_description
1 polymer ?
#
loop_
_entity_poly.entity_id
_entity_poly.type
_entity_poly.pdbx_seq_one_letter_code
_entity_poly.pdbx_strand_id
1 'polypeptide(L)'
;MNNQIQLLEEQIGVYETVKGSLMEEEPEKEGEDFSTIEFYSENTTKLYDIDSTYIDQLLGTYAANSSGAREEIEKALAKLNKTEGVKEVYRQILNAFDVGTLDSNEDIFVIKRRYFTQASDDLIHAFSNEWFVSEKELHASNLQYMPGEDPIPNMKAIINNKDYEGYKAKHPEAKPFKYPQEMKRAWRKMLDDELIPLENELR
;
A
#
# COMPACT_ATOMS: atom_id res chain seq x y z
N MET A 1 8.84 -45.35 35.84
CA MET A 1 8.59 -44.56 34.62
C MET A 1 8.64 -43.09 35.00
N ASN A 2 9.59 -42.38 34.40
CA ASN A 2 9.70 -40.94 34.16
C ASN A 2 9.66 -39.96 35.34
N ASN A 3 10.87 -39.70 35.84
CA ASN A 3 11.45 -38.37 36.06
C ASN A 3 10.82 -37.31 35.12
N GLN A 4 10.59 -36.05 35.50
CA GLN A 4 11.56 -35.13 36.08
C GLN A 4 10.85 -34.08 36.95
N ILE A 5 11.32 -33.99 38.18
CA ILE A 5 11.03 -32.96 39.18
C ILE A 5 12.22 -31.97 39.14
N GLN A 6 11.90 -30.66 39.14
CA GLN A 6 12.74 -29.53 39.60
C GLN A 6 14.05 -29.28 38.80
N LEU A 7 14.62 -28.10 38.69
CA LEU A 7 14.53 -26.85 39.45
C LEU A 7 15.10 -25.78 38.50
N LEU A 8 14.46 -24.61 38.38
CA LEU A 8 15.11 -23.42 37.80
C LEU A 8 16.15 -22.94 38.82
N GLU A 9 17.44 -23.19 38.57
CA GLU A 9 18.53 -22.56 39.31
C GLU A 9 19.17 -21.48 38.43
N GLU A 10 18.93 -20.24 38.82
CA GLU A 10 19.74 -19.07 38.47
C GLU A 10 21.21 -19.35 38.82
N GLN A 11 22.11 -19.26 37.84
CA GLN A 11 23.51 -18.95 38.14
C GLN A 11 24.04 -17.84 37.23
N ILE A 12 24.12 -16.67 37.86
CA ILE A 12 24.88 -15.48 37.49
C ILE A 12 26.35 -15.89 37.29
N GLY A 13 26.83 -15.81 36.05
CA GLY A 13 28.23 -16.03 35.71
C GLY A 13 29.09 -14.85 36.18
N VAL A 14 29.99 -15.15 37.11
CA VAL A 14 30.99 -14.25 37.71
C VAL A 14 32.00 -13.78 36.66
N TYR A 15 32.20 -12.46 36.51
CA TYR A 15 33.34 -11.90 35.77
C TYR A 15 34.59 -11.96 36.64
N GLU A 16 35.47 -12.93 36.41
CA GLU A 16 36.85 -12.84 36.89
C GLU A 16 37.71 -12.05 35.89
N THR A 17 38.27 -10.95 36.38
CA THR A 17 39.26 -10.15 35.68
C THR A 17 40.64 -10.61 36.16
N VAL A 18 41.46 -11.19 35.30
CA VAL A 18 42.89 -11.36 35.62
C VAL A 18 43.75 -10.95 34.42
N LYS A 19 44.50 -9.87 34.64
CA LYS A 19 45.54 -9.31 33.78
C LYS A 19 46.86 -9.98 34.17
N GLY A 20 47.62 -10.55 33.23
CA GLY A 20 49.05 -10.81 33.48
C GLY A 20 49.75 -11.94 32.69
N SER A 21 50.59 -11.51 31.73
CA SER A 21 51.93 -12.03 31.40
C SER A 21 52.14 -13.24 30.46
N LEU A 22 52.48 -12.91 29.19
CA LEU A 22 53.64 -13.33 28.37
C LEU A 22 54.21 -14.77 28.50
N MET A 23 54.14 -15.55 27.42
CA MET A 23 55.28 -16.26 26.78
C MET A 23 54.91 -16.80 25.38
N GLU A 24 55.90 -16.83 24.49
CA GLU A 24 55.88 -16.98 23.02
C GLU A 24 55.57 -18.40 22.48
N GLU A 25 55.00 -18.41 21.26
CA GLU A 25 55.01 -19.37 20.10
C GLU A 25 55.77 -20.71 20.25
N GLU A 26 55.42 -21.88 19.68
CA GLU A 26 54.44 -22.48 18.75
C GLU A 26 54.70 -24.04 18.83
N PRO A 27 53.99 -25.02 18.19
CA PRO A 27 53.46 -24.96 16.82
C PRO A 27 52.07 -25.56 16.58
N GLU A 28 51.55 -25.12 15.43
CA GLU A 28 50.37 -25.56 14.69
C GLU A 28 49.94 -27.01 14.92
N LYS A 29 48.70 -27.18 15.37
CA LYS A 29 47.90 -28.35 15.03
C LYS A 29 46.74 -27.89 14.17
N GLU A 30 46.83 -28.35 12.92
CA GLU A 30 45.77 -28.55 11.92
C GLU A 30 44.44 -27.86 12.26
N GLY A 31 44.17 -26.78 11.52
CA GLY A 31 42.95 -26.00 11.63
C GLY A 31 41.72 -26.90 11.69
N GLU A 32 40.98 -26.77 12.79
CA GLU A 32 39.66 -27.36 12.91
C GLU A 32 38.82 -26.85 11.74
N ASP A 33 38.36 -27.79 10.92
CA ASP A 33 37.52 -27.51 9.77
C ASP A 33 36.13 -27.09 10.26
N PHE A 34 35.96 -25.77 10.43
CA PHE A 34 34.69 -25.15 10.77
C PHE A 34 33.69 -25.16 9.61
N SER A 35 33.93 -25.91 8.53
CA SER A 35 32.95 -26.17 7.46
C SER A 35 31.65 -26.81 7.97
N THR A 36 31.66 -27.36 9.19
CA THR A 36 30.47 -27.93 9.84
C THR A 36 29.72 -26.94 10.73
N ILE A 37 30.23 -25.71 10.91
CA ILE A 37 29.42 -24.63 11.52
C ILE A 37 28.50 -24.10 10.43
N GLU A 38 27.33 -24.75 10.29
CA GLU A 38 26.17 -24.08 9.73
C GLU A 38 25.77 -22.97 10.70
N PHE A 39 26.19 -21.75 10.39
CA PHE A 39 25.54 -20.58 10.94
C PHE A 39 24.10 -20.63 10.47
N TYR A 40 23.18 -21.04 11.35
CA TYR A 40 21.78 -20.67 11.26
C TYR A 40 21.71 -19.15 11.36
N SER A 41 22.00 -18.49 10.24
CA SER A 41 21.57 -17.14 10.00
C SER A 41 20.04 -17.17 9.93
N GLU A 42 19.40 -17.12 11.10
CA GLU A 42 17.99 -16.73 11.24
C GLU A 42 17.78 -15.23 10.91
N ASN A 43 18.58 -14.71 9.99
CA ASN A 43 18.25 -13.57 9.16
C ASN A 43 18.49 -14.00 7.71
N THR A 44 17.85 -15.10 7.31
CA THR A 44 17.31 -15.12 5.95
C THR A 44 16.31 -13.98 5.93
N THR A 45 16.78 -12.81 5.49
CA THR A 45 15.92 -11.83 4.83
C THR A 45 15.31 -12.61 3.69
N LYS A 46 14.23 -13.35 3.97
CA LYS A 46 13.35 -13.88 2.94
C LYS A 46 13.00 -12.61 2.22
N LEU A 47 13.59 -12.46 1.04
CA LEU A 47 13.21 -11.47 0.09
C LEU A 47 11.78 -11.87 -0.23
N TYR A 48 10.83 -11.45 0.62
CA TYR A 48 9.42 -11.65 0.37
C TYR A 48 9.26 -11.06 -1.03
N ASP A 49 8.74 -11.86 -1.95
CA ASP A 49 8.28 -11.31 -3.21
C ASP A 49 7.22 -10.29 -2.80
N ILE A 50 7.61 -9.02 -2.84
CA ILE A 50 6.76 -7.91 -2.44
C ILE A 50 5.67 -7.90 -3.49
N ASP A 51 4.51 -8.45 -3.12
CA ASP A 51 3.27 -8.48 -3.86
C ASP A 51 2.19 -7.72 -3.07
N SER A 52 0.98 -7.61 -3.62
CA SER A 52 -0.12 -6.96 -2.91
C SER A 52 -0.49 -7.70 -1.60
N THR A 53 -0.31 -9.02 -1.55
CA THR A 53 -0.57 -9.87 -0.37
C THR A 53 0.33 -9.49 0.80
N TYR A 54 1.60 -9.17 0.53
CA TYR A 54 2.54 -8.73 1.54
C TYR A 54 2.11 -7.42 2.20
N ILE A 55 1.58 -6.47 1.41
CA ILE A 55 1.02 -5.22 1.95
C ILE A 55 -0.20 -5.50 2.83
N ASP A 56 -1.08 -6.41 2.41
CA ASP A 56 -2.26 -6.80 3.20
C ASP A 56 -1.87 -7.42 4.54
N GLN A 57 -0.81 -8.24 4.57
CA GLN A 57 -0.26 -8.81 5.81
C GLN A 57 0.34 -7.75 6.72
N LEU A 58 1.10 -6.79 6.16
CA LEU A 58 1.67 -5.68 6.93
C LEU A 58 0.57 -4.79 7.51
N LEU A 59 -0.49 -4.51 6.75
CA LEU A 59 -1.64 -3.77 7.28
C LEU A 59 -2.41 -4.57 8.34
N GLY A 60 -2.61 -5.87 8.15
CA GLY A 60 -3.33 -6.72 9.12
C GLY A 60 -2.59 -6.91 10.44
N THR A 61 -1.26 -6.72 10.46
CA THR A 61 -0.43 -6.77 11.68
C THR A 61 -0.05 -5.37 12.18
N TYR A 62 -0.59 -4.32 11.57
CA TYR A 62 -0.24 -2.95 11.90
C TYR A 62 -0.69 -2.58 13.32
N ALA A 63 0.28 -2.23 14.17
CA ALA A 63 0.03 -1.63 15.47
C ALA A 63 0.06 -0.11 15.37
N ALA A 64 -0.90 0.56 16.03
CA ALA A 64 -1.00 2.01 16.02
C ALA A 64 0.33 2.69 16.40
N ASN A 65 0.72 3.70 15.62
CA ASN A 65 1.96 4.47 15.73
C ASN A 65 3.24 3.65 15.53
N SER A 66 3.17 2.49 14.89
CA SER A 66 4.35 1.71 14.51
C SER A 66 5.06 2.35 13.31
N SER A 67 6.10 3.14 13.60
CA SER A 67 6.90 3.81 12.57
C SER A 67 7.62 2.82 11.65
N GLY A 68 8.13 1.71 12.19
CA GLY A 68 8.80 0.67 11.42
C GLY A 68 7.88 0.01 10.40
N ALA A 69 6.68 -0.40 10.83
CA ALA A 69 5.70 -1.01 9.94
C ALA A 69 5.22 -0.02 8.86
N ARG A 70 5.06 1.27 9.22
CA ARG A 70 4.70 2.33 8.27
C ARG A 70 5.75 2.52 7.18
N GLU A 71 7.03 2.55 7.56
CA GLU A 71 8.13 2.63 6.59
C GLU A 71 8.22 1.39 5.68
N GLU A 72 7.97 0.20 6.22
CA GLU A 72 7.93 -1.04 5.43
C GLU A 72 6.80 -1.02 4.40
N ILE A 73 5.61 -0.57 4.79
CA ILE A 73 4.48 -0.42 3.88
C ILE A 73 4.80 0.60 2.77
N GLU A 74 5.37 1.77 3.11
CA GLU A 74 5.77 2.77 2.10
C GLU A 74 6.84 2.23 1.14
N LYS A 75 7.82 1.47 1.65
CA LYS A 75 8.84 0.81 0.81
C LYS A 75 8.21 -0.22 -0.12
N ALA A 76 7.25 -1.02 0.38
CA ALA A 76 6.54 -2.00 -0.42
C ALA A 76 5.74 -1.33 -1.55
N LEU A 77 4.99 -0.27 -1.23
CA LEU A 77 4.22 0.51 -2.20
C LEU A 77 5.11 1.14 -3.29
N ALA A 78 6.27 1.68 -2.88
CA ALA A 78 7.25 2.23 -3.82
C ALA A 78 7.85 1.16 -4.74
N LYS A 79 8.21 -0.01 -4.20
CA LYS A 79 8.78 -1.12 -4.99
C LYS A 79 7.78 -1.67 -6.00
N LEU A 80 6.49 -1.66 -5.68
CA LEU A 80 5.42 -2.07 -6.59
C LEU A 80 5.04 -1.00 -7.62
N ASN A 81 5.70 0.16 -7.63
CA ASN A 81 5.36 1.30 -8.49
C ASN A 81 3.88 1.69 -8.42
N LYS A 82 3.27 1.63 -7.22
CA LYS A 82 1.88 2.06 -7.03
C LYS A 82 1.76 3.56 -7.33
N THR A 83 0.61 3.96 -7.86
CA THR A 83 0.30 5.37 -8.12
C THR A 83 0.21 6.16 -6.82
N GLU A 84 0.36 7.49 -6.90
CA GLU A 84 0.30 8.32 -5.70
C GLU A 84 -1.09 8.29 -5.06
N GLY A 85 -2.17 8.20 -5.86
CA GLY A 85 -3.52 7.99 -5.36
C GLY A 85 -3.64 6.74 -4.49
N VAL A 86 -3.11 5.60 -4.93
CA VAL A 86 -3.10 4.36 -4.14
C VAL A 86 -2.31 4.52 -2.83
N LYS A 87 -1.12 5.13 -2.90
CA LYS A 87 -0.30 5.37 -1.70
C LYS A 87 -1.01 6.25 -0.69
N GLU A 88 -1.67 7.30 -1.16
CA GLU A 88 -2.39 8.22 -0.29
C GLU A 88 -3.55 7.53 0.44
N VAL A 89 -4.28 6.64 -0.24
CA VAL A 89 -5.32 5.82 0.41
C VAL A 89 -4.72 4.93 1.50
N TYR A 90 -3.59 4.27 1.24
CA TYR A 90 -2.91 3.49 2.28
C TYR A 90 -2.45 4.37 3.46
N ARG A 91 -1.92 5.58 3.21
CA ARG A 91 -1.57 6.53 4.28
C ARG A 91 -2.77 6.94 5.10
N GLN A 92 -3.93 7.16 4.47
CA GLN A 92 -5.17 7.47 5.18
C GLN A 92 -5.61 6.32 6.09
N ILE A 93 -5.49 5.07 5.63
CA ILE A 93 -5.77 3.88 6.44
C ILE A 93 -4.82 3.84 7.65
N LEU A 94 -3.51 4.03 7.45
CA LEU A 94 -2.53 4.03 8.54
C LEU A 94 -2.78 5.16 9.54
N ASN A 95 -3.08 6.37 9.07
CA ASN A 95 -3.47 7.49 9.94
C ASN A 95 -4.74 7.15 10.74
N ALA A 96 -5.69 6.44 10.16
CA ALA A 96 -6.92 6.04 10.83
C ALA A 96 -6.67 4.99 11.93
N PHE A 97 -5.70 4.09 11.74
CA PHE A 97 -5.18 3.22 12.81
C PHE A 97 -4.47 4.02 13.90
N ASP A 98 -3.60 4.97 13.53
CA ASP A 98 -2.82 5.78 14.47
C ASP A 98 -3.70 6.64 15.39
N VAL A 99 -4.79 7.18 14.86
CA VAL A 99 -5.78 7.99 15.61
C VAL A 99 -6.76 7.10 16.39
N GLY A 100 -6.79 5.78 16.16
CA GLY A 100 -7.69 4.85 16.83
C GLY A 100 -9.14 4.93 16.34
N THR A 101 -9.35 5.41 15.11
CA THR A 101 -10.68 5.41 14.46
C THR A 101 -11.08 4.05 13.90
N LEU A 102 -10.11 3.15 13.72
CA LEU A 102 -10.30 1.77 13.31
C LEU A 102 -10.13 0.83 14.50
N ASP A 103 -11.01 -0.16 14.62
CA ASP A 103 -10.85 -1.24 15.59
C ASP A 103 -9.72 -2.17 15.10
N SER A 104 -8.81 -2.56 16.00
CA SER A 104 -7.75 -3.52 15.73
C SER A 104 -8.26 -4.89 15.24
N ASN A 105 -9.54 -5.19 15.46
CA ASN A 105 -10.17 -6.44 15.03
C ASN A 105 -10.97 -6.30 13.72
N GLU A 106 -11.09 -5.10 13.15
CA GLU A 106 -11.83 -4.90 11.90
C GLU A 106 -11.07 -5.60 10.75
N ASP A 107 -11.81 -6.32 9.90
CA ASP A 107 -11.23 -7.04 8.77
C ASP A 107 -10.55 -6.05 7.81
N ILE A 108 -9.27 -6.30 7.51
CA ILE A 108 -8.48 -5.43 6.64
C ILE A 108 -9.09 -5.28 5.25
N PHE A 109 -9.73 -6.31 4.71
CA PHE A 109 -10.40 -6.23 3.41
C PHE A 109 -11.63 -5.34 3.46
N VAL A 110 -12.34 -5.29 4.60
CA VAL A 110 -13.46 -4.36 4.80
C VAL A 110 -12.96 -2.92 4.89
N ILE A 111 -11.87 -2.68 5.63
CA ILE A 111 -11.23 -1.37 5.71
C ILE A 111 -10.77 -0.93 4.32
N LYS A 112 -9.97 -1.75 3.61
CA LYS A 112 -9.50 -1.44 2.25
C LYS A 112 -10.68 -1.10 1.34
N ARG A 113 -11.71 -1.95 1.31
CA ARG A 113 -12.88 -1.71 0.48
C ARG A 113 -13.54 -0.38 0.78
N ARG A 114 -13.72 -0.01 2.05
CA ARG A 114 -14.29 1.30 2.44
C ARG A 114 -13.45 2.46 1.91
N TYR A 115 -12.15 2.46 2.20
CA TYR A 115 -11.27 3.60 1.87
C TYR A 115 -11.04 3.74 0.36
N PHE A 116 -10.80 2.65 -0.36
CA PHE A 116 -10.60 2.70 -1.81
C PHE A 116 -11.90 3.04 -2.56
N THR A 117 -13.06 2.53 -2.11
CA THR A 117 -14.35 2.91 -2.71
C THR A 117 -14.60 4.40 -2.49
N GLN A 118 -14.38 4.90 -1.27
CA GLN A 118 -14.55 6.33 -0.97
C GLN A 118 -13.61 7.21 -1.81
N ALA A 119 -12.34 6.82 -1.96
CA ALA A 119 -11.39 7.57 -2.76
C ALA A 119 -11.79 7.61 -4.25
N SER A 120 -12.26 6.49 -4.80
CA SER A 120 -12.80 6.46 -6.17
C SER A 120 -14.05 7.34 -6.31
N ASP A 121 -14.96 7.29 -5.35
CA ASP A 121 -16.17 8.11 -5.35
C ASP A 121 -15.82 9.60 -5.26
N ASP A 122 -14.85 9.99 -4.42
CA ASP A 122 -14.39 11.37 -4.28
C ASP A 122 -13.74 11.90 -5.57
N LEU A 123 -12.96 11.07 -6.28
CA LEU A 123 -12.39 11.43 -7.57
C LEU A 123 -13.46 11.63 -8.64
N ILE A 124 -14.47 10.76 -8.67
CA ILE A 124 -15.62 10.87 -9.58
C ILE A 124 -16.42 12.14 -9.26
N HIS A 125 -16.65 12.43 -7.97
CA HIS A 125 -17.30 13.65 -7.52
C HIS A 125 -16.54 14.91 -7.95
N ALA A 126 -15.21 14.93 -7.72
CA ALA A 126 -14.35 16.03 -8.12
C ALA A 126 -14.40 16.26 -9.63
N PHE A 127 -14.29 15.19 -10.42
CA PHE A 127 -14.40 15.27 -11.88
C PHE A 127 -15.77 15.79 -12.32
N SER A 128 -16.84 15.31 -11.70
CA SER A 128 -18.21 15.74 -11.97
C SER A 128 -18.39 17.24 -11.74
N ASN A 129 -17.82 17.77 -10.66
CA ASN A 129 -17.90 19.19 -10.30
C ASN A 129 -17.01 20.09 -11.16
N GLU A 130 -15.84 19.58 -11.59
CA GLU A 130 -14.93 20.29 -12.48
C GLU A 130 -15.52 20.39 -13.89
N TRP A 131 -16.01 19.27 -14.41
CA TRP A 131 -16.51 19.18 -15.78
C TRP A 131 -18.00 19.45 -15.90
N PHE A 132 -18.76 19.58 -14.82
CA PHE A 132 -20.21 19.79 -14.84
C PHE A 132 -20.94 18.70 -15.62
N VAL A 133 -20.66 17.45 -15.25
CA VAL A 133 -21.32 16.27 -15.82
C VAL A 133 -22.08 15.52 -14.72
N SER A 134 -22.77 14.44 -15.10
CA SER A 134 -23.50 13.62 -14.12
C SER A 134 -22.58 12.58 -13.48
N GLU A 135 -22.40 12.65 -12.17
CA GLU A 135 -21.75 11.63 -11.33
C GLU A 135 -22.26 10.22 -11.63
N LYS A 136 -23.58 10.05 -11.69
CA LYS A 136 -24.20 8.75 -11.95
C LYS A 136 -23.71 8.13 -13.27
N GLU A 137 -23.56 8.96 -14.30
CA GLU A 137 -23.11 8.49 -15.61
C GLU A 137 -21.60 8.18 -15.59
N LEU A 138 -20.81 8.90 -14.79
CA LEU A 138 -19.40 8.62 -14.56
C LEU A 138 -19.20 7.30 -13.81
N HIS A 139 -19.95 7.05 -12.73
CA HIS A 139 -19.91 5.76 -12.03
C HIS A 139 -20.26 4.59 -12.97
N ALA A 140 -21.31 4.75 -13.77
CA ALA A 140 -21.69 3.74 -14.75
C ALA A 140 -20.63 3.53 -15.84
N SER A 141 -19.92 4.60 -16.24
CA SER A 141 -18.80 4.53 -17.18
C SER A 141 -17.61 3.80 -16.56
N ASN A 142 -17.21 4.18 -15.34
CA ASN A 142 -16.11 3.57 -14.60
C ASN A 142 -16.31 2.07 -14.39
N LEU A 143 -17.49 1.66 -13.90
CA LEU A 143 -17.81 0.25 -13.64
C LEU A 143 -17.72 -0.65 -14.89
N GLN A 144 -17.97 -0.10 -16.07
CA GLN A 144 -17.95 -0.84 -17.34
C GLN A 144 -16.60 -0.77 -18.06
N TYR A 145 -15.73 0.16 -17.67
CA TYR A 145 -14.52 0.47 -18.41
C TYR A 145 -13.45 -0.59 -18.23
N MET A 146 -12.83 -1.01 -19.34
CA MET A 146 -11.59 -1.76 -19.32
C MET A 146 -10.40 -0.87 -19.72
N PRO A 147 -9.21 -1.05 -19.12
CA PRO A 147 -8.06 -0.22 -19.43
C PRO A 147 -7.73 -0.19 -20.93
N GLY A 148 -7.61 1.01 -21.49
CA GLY A 148 -7.34 1.23 -22.92
C GLY A 148 -8.55 1.02 -23.85
N GLU A 149 -9.76 0.81 -23.33
CA GLU A 149 -10.96 0.59 -24.14
C GLU A 149 -11.35 1.85 -24.94
N ASP A 150 -11.67 1.64 -26.23
CA ASP A 150 -12.25 2.65 -27.11
C ASP A 150 -13.38 2.04 -27.95
N PRO A 151 -14.62 2.57 -27.87
CA PRO A 151 -15.02 3.78 -27.15
C PRO A 151 -15.14 3.58 -25.64
N ILE A 152 -14.85 4.63 -24.87
CA ILE A 152 -15.14 4.66 -23.42
C ILE A 152 -16.64 4.38 -23.20
N PRO A 153 -17.01 3.42 -22.33
CA PRO A 153 -18.40 3.10 -22.04
C PRO A 153 -19.19 4.30 -21.54
N ASN A 154 -20.48 4.29 -21.82
CA ASN A 154 -21.45 5.29 -21.36
C ASN A 154 -21.17 6.77 -21.75
N MET A 155 -20.19 7.04 -22.63
CA MET A 155 -19.79 8.41 -23.00
C MET A 155 -20.91 9.22 -23.66
N LYS A 156 -21.83 8.57 -24.38
CA LYS A 156 -22.99 9.26 -24.97
C LYS A 156 -23.90 9.87 -23.90
N ALA A 157 -24.14 9.16 -22.80
CA ALA A 157 -24.97 9.65 -21.71
C ALA A 157 -24.30 10.79 -20.95
N ILE A 158 -22.99 10.66 -20.67
CA ILE A 158 -22.17 11.73 -20.06
C ILE A 158 -22.26 13.02 -20.89
N ILE A 159 -22.07 12.93 -22.21
CA ILE A 159 -22.11 14.11 -23.10
C ILE A 159 -23.52 14.71 -23.18
N ASN A 160 -24.58 13.90 -23.13
CA ASN A 160 -25.94 14.40 -23.22
C ASN A 160 -26.41 15.09 -21.93
N ASN A 161 -25.92 14.65 -20.78
CA ASN A 161 -26.29 15.17 -19.45
C ASN A 161 -25.32 16.26 -18.93
N LYS A 162 -24.46 16.82 -19.77
CA LYS A 162 -23.54 17.90 -19.38
C LYS A 162 -24.27 19.23 -19.14
N ASP A 163 -23.79 19.99 -18.16
CA ASP A 163 -24.13 21.40 -17.97
C ASP A 163 -23.01 22.30 -18.51
N TYR A 164 -23.04 22.54 -19.82
CA TYR A 164 -22.06 23.39 -20.47
C TYR A 164 -22.16 24.86 -20.04
N GLU A 165 -23.36 25.35 -19.71
CA GLU A 165 -23.52 26.75 -19.26
C GLU A 165 -22.89 26.95 -17.88
N GLY A 166 -23.06 25.99 -16.97
CA GLY A 166 -22.36 25.94 -15.68
C GLY A 166 -20.84 25.91 -15.85
N TYR A 167 -20.33 25.06 -16.75
CA TYR A 167 -18.90 25.01 -17.06
C TYR A 167 -18.38 26.33 -17.64
N LYS A 168 -19.09 26.91 -18.60
CA LYS A 168 -18.72 28.17 -19.26
C LYS A 168 -18.73 29.36 -18.30
N ALA A 169 -19.56 29.34 -17.26
CA ALA A 169 -19.54 30.37 -16.22
C ALA A 169 -18.20 30.41 -15.45
N LYS A 170 -17.56 29.25 -15.24
CA LYS A 170 -16.22 29.15 -14.63
C LYS A 170 -15.08 29.25 -15.64
N HIS A 171 -15.34 28.91 -16.91
CA HIS A 171 -14.38 28.94 -18.02
C HIS A 171 -14.92 29.73 -19.22
N PRO A 172 -14.92 31.09 -19.16
CA PRO A 172 -15.52 31.93 -20.20
C PRO A 172 -14.93 31.73 -21.61
N GLU A 173 -13.68 31.29 -21.70
CA GLU A 173 -12.94 31.00 -22.93
C GLU A 173 -13.27 29.63 -23.55
N ALA A 174 -14.03 28.78 -22.85
CA ALA A 174 -14.34 27.43 -23.28
C ALA A 174 -15.17 27.41 -24.56
N LYS A 175 -14.72 26.66 -25.57
CA LYS A 175 -15.44 26.52 -26.84
C LYS A 175 -16.41 25.33 -26.78
N PRO A 176 -17.70 25.49 -27.16
CA PRO A 176 -18.70 24.42 -27.06
C PRO A 176 -18.31 23.14 -27.79
N PHE A 177 -17.62 23.28 -28.94
CA PHE A 177 -17.20 22.14 -29.75
C PHE A 177 -15.99 21.40 -29.18
N LYS A 178 -15.11 22.10 -28.43
CA LYS A 178 -13.90 21.50 -27.85
C LYS A 178 -14.18 20.83 -26.52
N TYR A 179 -15.10 21.38 -25.74
CA TYR A 179 -15.44 20.88 -24.40
C TYR A 179 -15.68 19.34 -24.37
N PRO A 180 -16.52 18.73 -25.23
CA PRO A 180 -16.76 17.29 -25.16
C PRO A 180 -15.50 16.45 -25.48
N GLN A 181 -14.63 16.95 -26.35
CA GLN A 181 -13.39 16.26 -26.73
C GLN A 181 -12.36 16.34 -25.61
N GLU A 182 -12.21 17.50 -24.99
CA GLU A 182 -11.31 17.74 -23.86
C GLU A 182 -11.77 16.94 -22.64
N MET A 183 -13.07 16.99 -22.33
CA MET A 183 -13.70 16.19 -21.28
C MET A 183 -13.50 14.69 -21.49
N LYS A 184 -13.73 14.16 -22.71
CA LYS A 184 -13.50 12.73 -23.01
C LYS A 184 -12.05 12.33 -22.75
N ARG A 185 -11.09 13.18 -23.15
CA ARG A 185 -9.65 12.92 -22.94
C ARG A 185 -9.28 12.97 -21.46
N ALA A 186 -9.78 13.97 -20.74
CA ALA A 186 -9.57 14.10 -19.30
C ALA A 186 -10.16 12.90 -18.54
N TRP A 187 -11.37 12.47 -18.92
CA TRP A 187 -12.01 11.30 -18.31
C TRP A 187 -11.24 10.01 -18.55
N ARG A 188 -10.76 9.77 -19.78
CA ARG A 188 -9.87 8.62 -20.06
C ARG A 188 -8.64 8.63 -19.16
N LYS A 189 -7.99 9.78 -19.06
CA LYS A 189 -6.81 9.93 -18.21
C LYS A 189 -7.13 9.63 -16.75
N MET A 190 -8.24 10.16 -16.23
CA MET A 190 -8.69 9.89 -14.86
C MET A 190 -8.96 8.40 -14.62
N LEU A 191 -9.59 7.73 -15.58
CA LEU A 191 -9.85 6.29 -15.52
C LEU A 191 -8.54 5.49 -15.49
N ASP A 192 -7.66 5.71 -16.46
CA ASP A 192 -6.44 4.92 -16.63
C ASP A 192 -5.39 5.19 -15.54
N ASP A 193 -5.19 6.46 -15.16
CA ASP A 193 -4.10 6.88 -14.28
C ASP A 193 -4.45 6.81 -12.78
N GLU A 194 -5.74 6.95 -12.42
CA GLU A 194 -6.15 7.07 -11.01
C GLU A 194 -7.20 6.02 -10.61
N LEU A 195 -8.34 5.93 -11.28
CA LEU A 195 -9.45 5.06 -10.86
C LEU A 195 -9.15 3.57 -11.01
N ILE A 196 -8.60 3.14 -12.15
CA ILE A 196 -8.24 1.74 -12.38
C ILE A 196 -7.18 1.25 -11.37
N PRO A 197 -6.09 2.01 -11.09
CA PRO A 197 -5.17 1.67 -10.01
C PRO A 197 -5.84 1.46 -8.65
N LEU A 198 -6.81 2.31 -8.27
CA LEU A 198 -7.56 2.14 -7.03
C LEU A 198 -8.43 0.88 -7.05
N GLU A 199 -9.10 0.58 -8.15
CA GLU A 199 -9.91 -0.64 -8.29
C GLU A 199 -9.08 -1.91 -8.25
N ASN A 200 -7.85 -1.88 -8.78
CA ASN A 200 -6.95 -3.03 -8.77
C ASN A 200 -6.52 -3.44 -7.35
N GLU A 201 -6.58 -2.53 -6.36
CA GLU A 201 -6.31 -2.86 -4.95
C GLU A 201 -7.44 -3.62 -4.27
N LEU A 202 -8.63 -3.67 -4.91
CA LEU A 202 -9.83 -4.35 -4.43
C LEU A 202 -10.07 -5.72 -5.10
N ARG A 203 -9.20 -6.11 -6.03
CA ARG A 203 -9.30 -7.37 -6.80
C ARG A 203 -8.43 -8.47 -6.24
#